data_AF-A0A6A0H9F7-F1
#
_entry.id   AF-A0A6A0H9F7-F1
#
_cell.length_a   1.000
_cell.length_b   1.000
_cell.length_c   1.000
_cell.angle_alpha   90.00
_cell.angle_beta   90.00
_cell.angle_gamma   90.00
#
_symmetry.space_group_name_H-M   'P 1'
#
loop_
_entity.id
_entity.type
_entity.pdbx_description
1 polymer ?
#
loop_
_entity_poly.entity_id
_entity_poly.type
_entity_poly.pdbx_seq_one_letter_code
_entity_poly.pdbx_strand_id
1 'polypeptide(L)'
;MDRSAYYADTDNDCQIFHVCLPIEDDAGQIVETAHFSFICGNQTIFDQSTLTCNDEENALPCDEAKNFYDVINAEFGVLPEQ
;
A
#
# COMPACT_ATOMS: atom_id res chain seq x y z
N MET A 1 -10.27 -3.27 -9.80
CA MET A 1 -9.28 -2.83 -8.79
C MET A 1 -8.79 -1.50 -9.32
N ASP A 2 -9.67 -0.50 -9.20
CA ASP A 2 -9.66 0.69 -10.07
C ASP A 2 -9.10 1.91 -9.34
N ARG A 3 -8.34 1.65 -8.27
CA ARG A 3 -7.79 2.66 -7.38
C ARG A 3 -6.36 2.29 -7.01
N SER A 4 -5.54 3.30 -6.79
CA SER A 4 -4.19 3.11 -6.29
C SER A 4 -4.21 2.52 -4.89
N ALA A 5 -3.30 1.59 -4.62
CA ALA A 5 -3.24 0.92 -3.33
C ALA A 5 -1.81 0.55 -2.95
N TYR A 6 -1.54 0.59 -1.65
CA TYR A 6 -0.31 0.12 -1.04
C TYR A 6 -0.64 -1.11 -0.19
N TYR A 7 0.16 -2.16 -0.27
CA TYR A 7 -0.08 -3.35 0.56
C TYR A 7 1.18 -4.06 1.02
N ALA A 8 1.09 -4.54 2.27
CA ALA A 8 2.12 -5.36 2.90
C ALA A 8 2.25 -6.72 2.23
N ASP A 9 3.49 -7.14 1.98
CA ASP A 9 3.80 -8.53 1.61
C ASP A 9 4.02 -9.37 2.88
N THR A 10 2.95 -9.98 3.37
CA THR A 10 3.02 -10.83 4.57
C THR A 10 3.82 -12.10 4.37
N ASP A 11 4.05 -12.51 3.12
CA ASP A 11 4.80 -13.73 2.81
C ASP A 11 6.32 -13.48 2.89
N ASN A 12 6.72 -12.20 2.93
CA ASN A 12 8.09 -11.71 3.13
C ASN A 12 8.23 -10.88 4.42
N ASP A 13 7.50 -11.27 5.48
CA ASP A 13 7.54 -10.64 6.82
C ASP A 13 7.34 -9.11 6.79
N CYS A 14 6.56 -8.61 5.82
CA CYS A 14 6.33 -7.18 5.58
C CYS A 14 7.59 -6.35 5.32
N GLN A 15 8.74 -7.00 5.05
CA GLN A 15 9.96 -6.31 4.61
C GLN A 15 9.84 -5.80 3.18
N ILE A 16 8.91 -6.38 2.42
CA ILE A 16 8.50 -5.94 1.09
C ILE A 16 7.09 -5.36 1.18
N PHE A 17 6.84 -4.32 0.41
CA PHE A 17 5.49 -3.85 0.15
C PHE A 17 5.31 -3.55 -1.33
N HIS A 18 4.05 -3.51 -1.72
CA HIS A 18 3.66 -3.36 -3.10
C HIS A 18 2.84 -2.09 -3.29
N VAL A 19 2.94 -1.54 -4.50
CA VAL A 19 2.10 -0.42 -4.96
C VAL A 19 1.42 -0.83 -6.26
N CYS A 20 0.10 -0.76 -6.27
CA CYS A 20 -0.72 -0.86 -7.47
C CYS A 20 -1.13 0.55 -7.90
N LEU A 21 -0.85 0.91 -9.15
CA LEU A 21 -1.18 2.21 -9.74
C LEU A 21 -1.93 2.02 -11.05
N PRO A 22 -3.25 2.27 -11.09
CA PRO A 22 -3.98 2.36 -12.34
C PRO A 22 -3.48 3.54 -13.19
N ILE A 23 -3.14 3.27 -14.45
CA ILE A 23 -2.77 4.27 -15.44
C ILE A 23 -3.96 4.45 -16.37
N GLU A 24 -4.47 5.66 -16.44
CA GLU A 24 -5.63 6.04 -17.24
C GLU A 24 -5.20 6.75 -18.53
N ASP A 25 -5.98 6.57 -19.59
CA ASP A 25 -5.90 7.42 -20.78
C ASP A 25 -6.61 8.77 -20.59
N ASP A 26 -6.58 9.63 -21.61
CA ASP A 26 -7.24 10.95 -21.56
C ASP A 26 -8.77 10.87 -21.38
N ALA A 27 -9.38 9.70 -21.59
CA ALA A 27 -10.81 9.45 -21.38
C ALA A 27 -11.13 8.90 -19.98
N GLY A 28 -10.12 8.72 -19.11
CA GLY A 28 -10.26 8.14 -17.78
C GLY A 28 -10.42 6.62 -17.80
N GLN A 29 -10.14 5.95 -18.92
CA GLN A 29 -10.17 4.49 -18.98
C GLN A 29 -8.84 3.95 -18.49
N ILE A 30 -8.86 3.02 -17.53
CA ILE A 30 -7.66 2.30 -17.09
C ILE A 30 -7.16 1.44 -18.26
N VAL A 31 -5.97 1.77 -18.77
CA VAL A 31 -5.30 1.06 -19.87
C VAL A 31 -4.21 0.11 -19.37
N GLU A 32 -3.68 0.37 -18.18
CA GLU A 32 -2.66 -0.44 -17.54
C GLU A 32 -2.80 -0.32 -16.01
N THR A 33 -2.37 -1.35 -15.26
CA THR A 33 -2.14 -1.23 -13.83
C THR A 33 -0.69 -1.57 -13.57
N ALA A 34 0.10 -0.54 -13.27
CA ALA A 34 1.50 -0.73 -12.92
C ALA A 34 1.58 -1.30 -11.50
N HIS A 35 2.44 -2.31 -11.35
CA HIS A 35 2.69 -2.96 -10.07
C HIS A 35 4.17 -2.83 -9.73
N PHE A 36 4.45 -2.24 -8.57
CA PHE A 36 5.79 -2.01 -8.06
C PHE A 36 5.98 -2.76 -6.75
N SER A 37 7.20 -3.23 -6.51
CA SER A 37 7.59 -3.83 -5.24
C SER A 37 8.78 -3.07 -4.68
N PHE A 38 8.73 -2.77 -3.40
CA PHE A 38 9.74 -2.00 -2.70
C PHE A 38 10.17 -2.75 -1.45
N ILE A 39 11.44 -2.58 -1.09
CA ILE A 39 12.01 -3.17 0.12
C ILE A 39 12.13 -2.04 1.16
N CYS A 40 11.66 -2.30 2.38
CA CYS A 40 11.83 -1.39 3.50
C CYS A 40 13.31 -1.28 3.92
N GLY A 41 13.64 -0.17 4.59
CA GLY A 41 14.98 0.03 5.13
C GLY A 41 15.36 -1.03 6.17
N ASN A 42 16.65 -1.14 6.46
CA ASN A 42 17.14 -2.09 7.46
C ASN A 42 16.41 -1.89 8.80
N GLN A 43 15.95 -3.00 9.42
CA GLN A 43 15.19 -3.03 10.68
C GLN A 43 13.80 -2.40 10.65
N THR A 44 13.25 -2.10 9.46
CA THR A 44 11.89 -1.59 9.30
C THR A 44 11.02 -2.58 8.52
N ILE A 45 9.72 -2.58 8.82
CA ILE A 45 8.69 -3.32 8.08
C ILE A 45 7.60 -2.35 7.62
N PHE A 46 6.86 -2.74 6.59
CA PHE A 46 5.75 -1.95 6.09
C PHE A 46 4.57 -1.99 7.06
N ASP A 47 4.22 -0.81 7.58
CA ASP A 47 3.07 -0.58 8.43
C ASP A 47 1.87 -0.20 7.56
N GLN A 48 0.98 -1.17 7.37
CA GLN A 48 -0.24 -0.99 6.60
C GLN A 48 -1.15 0.14 7.14
N SER A 49 -1.07 0.45 8.45
CA SER A 49 -1.93 1.47 9.05
C SER A 49 -1.52 2.90 8.70
N THR A 50 -0.24 3.10 8.37
CA THR A 50 0.33 4.42 8.04
C THR A 50 0.79 4.52 6.59
N LEU A 51 0.81 3.40 5.85
CA LEU A 51 1.35 3.27 4.49
C LEU A 51 2.83 3.67 4.40
N THR A 52 3.62 3.35 5.43
CA THR A 52 5.04 3.67 5.51
C THR A 52 5.86 2.49 6.03
N CYS A 53 7.17 2.51 5.82
CA CYS A 53 8.07 1.62 6.56
C CYS A 53 8.33 2.21 7.95
N ASN A 54 8.12 1.42 8.99
CA ASN A 54 8.28 1.81 10.39
C ASN A 54 9.12 0.77 11.13
N ASP A 55 9.69 1.15 12.27
CA ASP A 55 10.37 0.20 13.15
C ASP A 55 9.39 -0.88 13.58
N GLU A 56 9.83 -2.14 13.62
CA GLU A 56 8.96 -3.31 13.87
C GLU A 56 8.17 -3.19 15.18
N GLU A 57 8.74 -2.56 16.21
CA GLU A 57 8.10 -2.33 17.51
C GLU A 57 6.99 -1.26 17.49
N ASN A 58 6.96 -0.41 16.46
CA ASN A 58 6.01 0.69 16.29
C ASN A 58 5.03 0.44 15.13
N ALA A 59 5.30 -0.57 14.30
CA ALA A 59 4.45 -0.96 13.19
C ALA A 59 3.25 -1.81 13.67
N LEU A 60 2.18 -1.79 12.88
CA LEU A 60 1.14 -2.81 13.01
C LEU A 60 1.77 -4.22 12.83
N PRO A 61 1.37 -5.24 13.62
CA PRO A 61 1.81 -6.62 13.41
C PRO A 61 1.59 -7.07 11.96
N CYS A 62 2.63 -7.65 11.36
CA CYS A 62 2.63 -7.96 9.92
C CYS A 62 1.51 -8.92 9.52
N ASP A 63 1.19 -9.90 10.35
CA ASP A 63 0.11 -10.86 10.13
C ASP A 63 -1.28 -10.23 10.17
N GLU A 64 -1.42 -9.09 10.86
CA GLU A 64 -2.64 -8.29 10.88
C GLU A 64 -2.76 -7.31 9.72
N ALA A 65 -1.68 -7.05 8.97
CA ALA A 65 -1.63 -6.05 7.91
C ALA A 65 -2.77 -6.19 6.90
N LYS A 66 -3.07 -7.42 6.46
CA LYS A 66 -4.16 -7.68 5.49
C LYS A 66 -5.53 -7.19 5.96
N ASN A 67 -5.77 -7.10 7.27
CA ASN A 67 -7.04 -6.62 7.82
C ASN A 67 -7.25 -5.11 7.62
N PHE A 68 -6.16 -4.36 7.41
CA PHE A 68 -6.18 -2.91 7.24
C PHE A 68 -6.11 -2.47 5.78
N TYR A 69 -5.88 -3.41 4.85
CA TYR A 69 -5.72 -3.11 3.42
C TYR A 69 -6.89 -2.29 2.86
N ASP A 70 -8.13 -2.77 3.04
CA ASP A 70 -9.30 -2.14 2.43
C ASP A 70 -9.61 -0.77 3.05
N VAL A 71 -9.57 -0.68 4.39
CA VAL A 71 -9.95 0.55 5.11
C VAL A 71 -8.93 1.67 4.91
N ILE A 72 -7.63 1.36 4.87
CA ILE A 72 -6.59 2.38 4.70
C ILE A 72 -6.50 2.84 3.25
N ASN A 73 -6.63 1.92 2.27
CA ASN A 73 -6.62 2.31 0.86
C ASN A 73 -7.92 2.97 0.40
N ALA A 74 -9.03 2.84 1.12
CA ALA A 74 -10.27 3.56 0.81
C ALA A 74 -10.11 5.08 0.84
N GLU A 75 -9.26 5.58 1.75
CA GLU A 75 -8.95 7.00 1.92
C GLU A 75 -7.72 7.45 1.10
N PHE A 76 -6.97 6.50 0.54
CA PHE A 76 -5.78 6.79 -0.22
C PHE A 76 -6.10 7.47 -1.55
N GLY A 77 -5.51 8.64 -1.79
CA GLY A 77 -5.73 9.43 -3.01
C GLY A 77 -7.08 10.16 -3.07
N VAL A 78 -7.88 10.12 -2.01
CA VAL A 78 -9.11 10.92 -1.90
C VAL A 78 -8.72 12.36 -1.55
N LEU A 79 -9.05 13.29 -2.44
CA LEU A 79 -8.90 14.72 -2.16
C LEU A 79 -10.08 15.18 -1.27
N PRO A 80 -9.82 15.87 -0.14
CA PRO A 80 -10.89 16.40 0.68
C PRO A 80 -11.76 17.38 -0.12
N GLU A 81 -13.08 17.30 0.04
CA GLU A 81 -13.99 18.31 -0.50
C GLU A 81 -13.69 19.68 0.16
N GLN A 82 -13.61 20.74 -0.66
CA GLN A 82 -13.35 22.11 -0.23
C GLN A 82 -14.58 22.76 0.42
#